data_AF-A0A6I1QLS0-F1
#
_entry.id   AF-A0A6I1QLS0-F1
#
_cell.length_a   1.000
_cell.length_b   1.000
_cell.length_c   1.000
_cell.angle_alpha   90.00
_cell.angle_beta   90.00
_cell.angle_gamma   90.00
#
_symmetry.space_group_name_H-M   'P 1'
#
loop_
_entity.id
_entity.type
_entity.pdbx_description
1 polymer ?
#
loop_
_entity_poly.entity_id
_entity_poly.type
_entity_poly.pdbx_seq_one_letter_code
_entity_poly.pdbx_strand_id
1 'polypeptide(L)'
;MKALALYPGKPNSLHIENIPNPTLADVPDGNGVLVEMLAVGGCGTDLDINAGEYGRAPRGSDFLVIGHENLGRVIETGPRVPVDFAPGTLVVAMVRRPGRSIYDLIGRQDLTTDDEYHERGISLLHGFASERYVDSADFVVPLPGNLRGVGVLLEPMSVCEKGIEQAYTIQRRLQVWRPQRAAVLGAGPIGMLSALALRLRGLEVTCYSKRRAPSPKSALLGDIDVRYVSSGERSFAEVATAHGPFDLILEATGFSPLAFEAAEALGPNGVLILASLTSGERTAETRTDAINQGFVLGNKVMVGTVNASRDHFIRGVDDMVKAEAVYPGWLARLLTTRVSGLESYERFISELSENKDAIMVFIDLDPG
;
A
#
# COMPACT_ATOMS: atom_id res chain seq x y z
N MET A 1 22.31 -9.00 14.12
CA MET A 1 21.39 -7.85 14.28
C MET A 1 20.05 -8.31 14.82
N LYS A 2 19.33 -7.39 15.45
CA LYS A 2 17.94 -7.61 15.88
C LYS A 2 16.98 -7.55 14.69
N ALA A 3 15.95 -8.38 14.74
CA ALA A 3 14.82 -8.36 13.84
C ALA A 3 13.52 -8.66 14.60
N LEU A 4 12.41 -8.09 14.16
CA LEU A 4 11.08 -8.39 14.63
C LEU A 4 10.52 -9.55 13.80
N ALA A 5 10.31 -10.69 14.45
CA ALA A 5 9.90 -11.92 13.81
C ALA A 5 8.70 -12.56 14.53
N LEU A 6 8.03 -13.49 13.86
CA LEU A 6 6.98 -14.33 14.44
C LEU A 6 7.11 -15.77 13.96
N TYR A 7 6.39 -16.68 14.60
CA TYR A 7 6.24 -18.06 14.14
C TYR A 7 4.96 -18.19 13.30
N PRO A 8 5.05 -18.42 11.98
CA PRO A 8 3.87 -18.49 11.13
C PRO A 8 2.84 -19.53 11.60
N GLY A 9 1.55 -19.19 11.50
CA GLY A 9 0.45 -20.03 11.97
C GLY A 9 0.30 -20.11 13.50
N LYS A 10 1.13 -19.41 14.28
CA LYS A 10 0.96 -19.25 15.74
C LYS A 10 0.51 -17.82 16.05
N PRO A 11 -0.74 -17.62 16.48
CA PRO A 11 -1.24 -16.30 16.84
C PRO A 11 -0.41 -15.64 17.96
N ASN A 12 -0.20 -14.33 17.86
CA ASN A 12 0.47 -13.49 18.87
C ASN A 12 1.88 -13.98 19.23
N SER A 13 2.64 -14.41 18.23
CA SER A 13 3.98 -14.98 18.40
C SER A 13 5.12 -14.03 18.05
N LEU A 14 4.85 -12.73 17.94
CA LEU A 14 5.88 -11.71 17.71
C LEU A 14 6.93 -11.68 18.82
N HIS A 15 8.20 -11.61 18.43
CA HIS A 15 9.36 -11.56 19.30
C HIS A 15 10.55 -10.90 18.59
N ILE A 16 11.54 -10.48 19.37
CA ILE A 16 12.84 -10.08 18.85
C ILE A 16 13.69 -11.33 18.61
N GLU A 17 14.15 -11.49 17.38
CA GLU A 17 15.07 -12.54 16.96
C GLU A 17 16.45 -11.95 16.65
N ASN A 18 17.51 -12.69 16.97
CA ASN A 18 18.88 -12.31 16.63
C ASN A 18 19.31 -13.06 15.36
N ILE A 19 19.33 -12.35 14.24
CA ILE A 19 19.72 -12.92 12.95
C ILE A 19 21.14 -12.48 12.53
N PRO A 20 21.84 -13.24 11.68
CA PRO A 20 23.13 -12.82 11.13
C PRO A 20 23.05 -11.45 10.46
N ASN A 21 24.16 -10.70 10.48
CA ASN A 21 24.22 -9.45 9.72
C ASN A 21 24.29 -9.76 8.23
N PRO A 22 23.48 -9.10 7.39
CA PRO A 22 23.49 -9.27 5.95
C PRO A 22 24.76 -8.65 5.39
N THR A 23 25.27 -9.22 4.30
CA THR A 23 26.46 -8.77 3.60
C THR A 23 26.18 -8.65 2.11
N LEU A 24 26.98 -7.85 1.40
CA LEU A 24 26.87 -7.73 -0.05
C LEU A 24 27.05 -9.08 -0.78
N ALA A 25 27.70 -10.06 -0.15
CA ALA A 25 27.90 -11.40 -0.71
C ALA A 25 26.62 -12.26 -0.71
N ASP A 26 25.60 -11.89 0.08
CA ASP A 26 24.32 -12.61 0.12
C ASP A 26 23.47 -12.35 -1.15
N VAL A 27 23.77 -11.26 -1.86
CA VAL A 27 23.21 -10.99 -3.18
C VAL A 27 24.25 -11.37 -4.21
N PRO A 28 23.93 -12.28 -5.14
CA PRO A 28 24.91 -12.72 -6.12
C PRO A 28 25.35 -11.54 -6.98
N ASP A 29 26.37 -11.79 -7.80
CA ASP A 29 26.51 -11.00 -9.00
C ASP A 29 26.85 -9.52 -8.74
N GLY A 30 27.38 -9.20 -7.55
CA GLY A 30 27.82 -7.84 -7.19
C GLY A 30 26.71 -6.78 -7.30
N ASN A 31 25.43 -7.18 -7.28
CA ASN A 31 24.27 -6.29 -7.41
C ASN A 31 23.59 -5.98 -6.06
N GLY A 32 24.25 -6.33 -4.94
CA GLY A 32 23.73 -6.12 -3.60
C GLY A 32 23.77 -4.65 -3.18
N VAL A 33 22.71 -4.22 -2.51
CA VAL A 33 22.61 -2.93 -1.82
C VAL A 33 22.39 -3.22 -0.35
N LEU A 34 23.38 -2.88 0.48
CA LEU A 34 23.29 -3.02 1.94
C LEU A 34 22.63 -1.75 2.51
N VAL A 35 21.55 -1.92 3.26
CA VAL A 35 20.67 -0.84 3.69
C VAL A 35 20.51 -0.87 5.21
N GLU A 36 20.67 0.30 5.83
CA GLU A 36 20.27 0.58 7.20
C GLU A 36 18.80 0.93 7.23
N MET A 37 18.02 0.28 8.10
CA MET A 37 16.60 0.56 8.23
C MET A 37 16.36 1.82 9.06
N LEU A 38 15.52 2.71 8.55
CA LEU A 38 15.11 3.95 9.22
C LEU A 38 13.68 3.85 9.75
N ALA A 39 12.77 3.25 8.98
CA ALA A 39 11.39 3.07 9.40
C ALA A 39 10.75 1.84 8.77
N VAL A 40 9.79 1.25 9.50
CA VAL A 40 8.95 0.15 9.03
C VAL A 40 7.49 0.54 9.23
N GLY A 41 6.72 0.61 8.15
CA GLY A 41 5.27 0.86 8.20
C GLY A 41 4.52 -0.40 8.61
N GLY A 42 3.31 -0.21 9.15
CA GLY A 42 2.41 -1.28 9.54
C GLY A 42 1.06 -1.17 8.87
N CYS A 43 0.54 -2.29 8.39
CA CYS A 43 -0.79 -2.34 7.78
C CYS A 43 -1.59 -3.57 8.20
N GLY A 44 -2.79 -3.73 7.64
CA GLY A 44 -3.67 -4.87 7.96
C GLY A 44 -3.00 -6.22 7.72
N THR A 45 -2.11 -6.32 6.74
CA THR A 45 -1.34 -7.53 6.47
C THR A 45 -0.51 -7.98 7.67
N ASP A 46 0.15 -7.06 8.37
CA ASP A 46 0.95 -7.41 9.56
C ASP A 46 0.07 -7.92 10.72
N LEU A 47 -1.17 -7.41 10.85
CA LEU A 47 -2.14 -7.89 11.83
C LEU A 47 -2.59 -9.31 11.52
N ASP A 48 -2.95 -9.61 10.27
CA ASP A 48 -3.42 -10.93 9.86
C ASP A 48 -2.32 -11.99 10.01
N ILE A 49 -1.07 -11.65 9.69
CA ILE A 49 0.08 -12.54 9.92
C ILE A 49 0.30 -12.75 11.42
N ASN A 50 0.23 -11.68 12.24
CA ASN A 50 0.34 -11.82 13.69
C ASN A 50 -0.81 -12.64 14.30
N ALA A 51 -2.01 -12.56 13.73
CA ALA A 51 -3.15 -13.40 14.11
C ALA A 51 -3.00 -14.87 13.68
N GLY A 52 -1.98 -15.20 12.89
CA GLY A 52 -1.73 -16.55 12.38
C GLY A 52 -2.66 -16.96 11.25
N GLU A 53 -3.36 -16.01 10.60
CA GLU A 53 -4.29 -16.29 9.51
C GLU A 53 -3.55 -16.65 8.20
N TYR A 54 -2.39 -16.04 7.96
CA TYR A 54 -1.46 -16.42 6.90
C TYR A 54 -0.01 -16.06 7.28
N GLY A 55 0.90 -16.19 6.30
CA GLY A 55 2.32 -15.95 6.44
C GLY A 55 3.10 -17.25 6.30
N ARG A 56 4.26 -17.20 5.63
CA ARG A 56 5.14 -18.37 5.45
C ARG A 56 6.59 -17.99 5.67
N ALA A 57 7.26 -18.70 6.55
CA ALA A 57 8.71 -18.55 6.76
C ALA A 57 9.50 -19.00 5.51
N PRO A 58 10.68 -18.42 5.26
CA PRO A 58 11.60 -18.95 4.25
C PRO A 58 11.95 -20.41 4.48
N ARG A 59 12.30 -21.12 3.41
CA ARG A 59 12.75 -22.52 3.52
C ARG A 59 13.95 -22.62 4.45
N GLY A 60 13.85 -23.47 5.47
CA GLY A 60 14.92 -23.68 6.46
C GLY A 60 14.88 -22.74 7.67
N SER A 61 13.89 -21.84 7.75
CA SER A 61 13.60 -21.04 8.95
C SER A 61 12.27 -21.46 9.55
N ASP A 62 12.17 -21.43 10.88
CA ASP A 62 10.93 -21.65 11.63
C ASP A 62 10.19 -20.35 11.95
N PHE A 63 10.83 -19.20 11.73
CA PHE A 63 10.26 -17.87 11.94
C PHE A 63 10.19 -17.04 10.65
N LEU A 64 9.40 -15.97 10.68
CA LEU A 64 9.31 -14.97 9.63
C LEU A 64 9.59 -13.60 10.24
N VAL A 65 10.69 -12.95 9.84
CA VAL A 65 10.85 -11.49 10.03
C VAL A 65 9.74 -10.79 9.26
N ILE A 66 8.98 -9.92 9.93
CA ILE A 66 7.83 -9.21 9.33
C ILE A 66 8.23 -7.89 8.67
N GLY A 67 7.25 -7.09 8.24
CA GLY A 67 7.43 -5.75 7.70
C GLY A 67 7.77 -5.78 6.21
N HIS A 68 6.89 -5.20 5.41
CA HIS A 68 7.04 -5.05 3.95
C HIS A 68 7.09 -3.57 3.53
N GLU A 69 6.46 -2.69 4.31
CA GLU A 69 6.57 -1.24 4.17
C GLU A 69 7.86 -0.74 4.82
N ASN A 70 8.83 -0.28 4.03
CA ASN A 70 10.17 0.06 4.52
C ASN A 70 10.65 1.42 4.04
N LEU A 71 11.52 2.03 4.84
CA LEU A 71 12.39 3.13 4.44
C LEU A 71 13.77 2.87 5.02
N GLY A 72 14.79 2.95 4.17
CA GLY A 72 16.16 2.75 4.57
C GLY A 72 17.14 3.74 3.95
N ARG A 73 18.40 3.61 4.35
CA ARG A 73 19.54 4.37 3.86
C ARG A 73 20.62 3.41 3.38
N VAL A 74 21.14 3.62 2.18
CA VAL A 74 22.24 2.80 1.67
C VAL A 74 23.49 3.01 2.54
N ILE A 75 24.10 1.91 2.98
CA ILE A 75 25.38 1.88 3.70
C ILE A 75 26.50 1.59 2.71
N GLU A 76 26.30 0.57 1.86
CA GLU A 76 27.31 0.03 0.95
C GLU A 76 26.64 -0.60 -0.26
N THR A 77 27.33 -0.64 -1.39
CA THR A 77 26.84 -1.21 -2.64
C THR A 77 27.87 -2.14 -3.27
N GLY A 78 27.37 -3.19 -3.93
CA GLY A 78 28.20 -4.05 -4.77
C GLY A 78 28.72 -3.32 -6.01
N PRO A 79 29.75 -3.87 -6.68
CA PRO A 79 30.45 -3.20 -7.78
C PRO A 79 29.63 -3.01 -9.06
N ARG A 80 28.47 -3.67 -9.20
CA ARG A 80 27.57 -3.53 -10.36
C ARG A 80 26.34 -2.68 -10.11
N VAL A 81 26.19 -2.18 -8.88
CA VAL A 81 25.09 -1.28 -8.51
C VAL A 81 25.36 0.12 -9.09
N PRO A 82 24.36 0.80 -9.66
CA PRO A 82 24.56 2.12 -10.22
C PRO A 82 24.76 3.22 -9.15
N VAL A 83 25.32 4.36 -9.59
CA VAL A 83 25.79 5.45 -8.71
C VAL A 83 24.65 6.17 -7.97
N ASP A 84 23.42 6.04 -8.45
CA ASP A 84 22.22 6.53 -7.79
C ASP A 84 21.94 5.85 -6.44
N PHE A 85 22.64 4.76 -6.11
CA PHE A 85 22.61 4.12 -4.80
C PHE A 85 23.82 4.47 -3.92
N ALA A 86 24.52 5.57 -4.17
CA ALA A 86 25.67 5.95 -3.34
C ALA A 86 25.33 5.94 -1.83
N PRO A 87 26.28 5.56 -0.95
CA PRO A 87 26.05 5.57 0.50
C PRO A 87 25.42 6.87 1.00
N GLY A 88 24.41 6.75 1.86
CA GLY A 88 23.58 7.86 2.33
C GLY A 88 22.27 8.06 1.55
N THR A 89 22.14 7.46 0.36
CA THR A 89 20.90 7.54 -0.44
C THR A 89 19.74 6.88 0.29
N LEU A 90 18.57 7.52 0.27
CA LEU A 90 17.34 6.94 0.80
C LEU A 90 16.75 5.95 -0.19
N VAL A 91 16.26 4.83 0.32
CA VAL A 91 15.75 3.74 -0.51
C VAL A 91 14.50 3.10 0.10
N VAL A 92 13.64 2.57 -0.77
CA VAL A 92 12.56 1.64 -0.43
C VAL A 92 12.74 0.39 -1.28
N ALA A 93 12.71 -0.78 -0.64
CA ALA A 93 12.68 -2.06 -1.32
C ALA A 93 11.25 -2.48 -1.68
N MET A 94 11.10 -3.06 -2.87
CA MET A 94 9.86 -3.65 -3.36
C MET A 94 9.54 -4.94 -2.60
N VAL A 95 8.27 -5.37 -2.61
CA VAL A 95 7.81 -6.51 -1.79
C VAL A 95 7.92 -7.85 -2.51
N ARG A 96 7.32 -7.97 -3.70
CA ARG A 96 7.25 -9.25 -4.42
C ARG A 96 8.52 -9.53 -5.23
N ARG A 97 8.96 -10.78 -5.22
CA ARG A 97 10.11 -11.27 -6.00
C ARG A 97 9.64 -12.16 -7.15
N PRO A 98 10.36 -12.16 -8.29
CA PRO A 98 9.99 -12.94 -9.45
C PRO A 98 10.03 -14.44 -9.18
N GLY A 99 9.00 -15.12 -9.63
CA GLY A 99 8.94 -16.58 -9.78
C GLY A 99 9.40 -17.03 -11.17
N ARG A 100 8.60 -17.87 -11.81
CA ARG A 100 8.86 -18.52 -13.10
C ARG A 100 7.85 -18.16 -14.19
N SER A 101 6.77 -17.44 -13.84
CA SER A 101 5.74 -17.09 -14.83
C SER A 101 6.27 -16.11 -15.87
N ILE A 102 5.55 -15.98 -16.99
CA ILE A 102 5.90 -15.01 -18.04
C ILE A 102 5.93 -13.57 -17.51
N TYR A 103 5.10 -13.26 -16.51
CA TYR A 103 5.04 -11.92 -15.92
C TYR A 103 6.30 -11.62 -15.10
N ASP A 104 6.87 -12.62 -14.44
CA ASP A 104 8.10 -12.50 -13.67
C ASP A 104 9.29 -12.14 -14.59
N LEU A 105 9.35 -12.76 -15.78
CA LEU A 105 10.40 -12.52 -16.77
C LEU A 105 10.41 -11.10 -17.36
N ILE A 106 9.27 -10.40 -17.28
CA ILE A 106 9.12 -9.03 -17.81
C ILE A 106 9.06 -7.99 -16.68
N GLY A 107 9.46 -8.35 -15.45
CA GLY A 107 9.46 -7.43 -14.31
C GLY A 107 8.06 -7.05 -13.78
N ARG A 108 7.07 -7.92 -14.05
CA ARG A 108 5.67 -7.80 -13.62
C ARG A 108 5.28 -8.90 -12.65
N GLN A 109 6.16 -9.24 -11.72
CA GLN A 109 5.89 -10.22 -10.66
C GLN A 109 4.62 -9.90 -9.84
N ASP A 110 4.19 -8.64 -9.83
CA ASP A 110 2.90 -8.19 -9.27
C ASP A 110 1.66 -8.82 -9.95
N LEU A 111 1.84 -9.44 -11.12
CA LEU A 111 0.83 -10.18 -11.89
C LEU A 111 1.19 -11.67 -12.06
N THR A 112 2.12 -12.19 -11.26
CA THR A 112 2.55 -13.59 -11.38
C THR A 112 1.36 -14.56 -11.31
N THR A 113 1.43 -15.60 -12.14
CA THR A 113 0.45 -16.70 -12.16
C THR A 113 0.97 -17.94 -11.44
N ASP A 114 2.13 -17.83 -10.79
CA ASP A 114 2.65 -18.93 -9.99
C ASP A 114 1.79 -19.13 -8.74
N ASP A 115 1.48 -20.40 -8.42
CA ASP A 115 0.76 -20.74 -7.19
C ASP A 115 1.56 -20.38 -5.93
N GLU A 116 2.90 -20.48 -6.01
CA GLU A 116 3.83 -20.09 -4.96
C GLU A 116 4.46 -18.73 -5.31
N TYR A 117 4.07 -17.69 -4.59
CA TYR A 117 4.64 -16.35 -4.69
C TYR A 117 5.56 -16.04 -3.50
N HIS A 118 6.51 -15.13 -3.76
CA HIS A 118 7.55 -14.74 -2.81
C HIS A 118 7.40 -13.26 -2.47
N GLU A 119 7.15 -12.95 -1.20
CA GLU A 119 6.93 -11.59 -0.71
C GLU A 119 7.69 -11.38 0.58
N ARG A 120 8.56 -10.36 0.60
CA ARG A 120 9.34 -9.99 1.77
C ARG A 120 8.40 -9.67 2.93
N GLY A 121 8.57 -10.36 4.05
CA GLY A 121 7.79 -10.13 5.27
C GLY A 121 6.42 -10.80 5.28
N ILE A 122 6.08 -11.54 4.22
CA ILE A 122 4.76 -12.15 4.04
C ILE A 122 4.89 -13.62 3.68
N SER A 123 5.53 -13.96 2.57
CA SER A 123 5.58 -15.31 2.02
C SER A 123 6.98 -15.70 1.57
N LEU A 124 7.56 -16.68 2.27
CA LEU A 124 8.80 -17.38 1.92
C LEU A 124 10.08 -16.53 1.89
N LEU A 125 9.98 -15.25 2.22
CA LEU A 125 11.10 -14.34 2.33
C LEU A 125 10.96 -13.50 3.60
N HIS A 126 12.04 -13.41 4.38
CA HIS A 126 12.10 -12.49 5.51
C HIS A 126 11.84 -11.05 5.07
N GLY A 127 11.18 -10.27 5.91
CA GLY A 127 10.84 -8.87 5.69
C GLY A 127 11.96 -7.91 6.00
N PHE A 128 11.57 -6.67 6.28
CA PHE A 128 12.47 -5.54 6.49
C PHE A 128 12.45 -5.02 7.93
N ALA A 129 11.65 -5.60 8.84
CA ALA A 129 11.65 -5.24 10.26
C ALA A 129 12.90 -5.75 10.98
N SER A 130 14.07 -5.25 10.58
CA SER A 130 15.39 -5.57 11.12
C SER A 130 16.27 -4.32 11.15
N GLU A 131 17.41 -4.36 11.84
CA GLU A 131 18.32 -3.19 11.86
C GLU A 131 18.89 -2.88 10.45
N ARG A 132 19.09 -3.91 9.63
CA ARG A 132 19.61 -3.80 8.26
C ARG A 132 19.00 -4.85 7.35
N TYR A 133 19.10 -4.66 6.03
CA TYR A 133 18.88 -5.71 5.03
C TYR A 133 19.84 -5.54 3.86
N VAL A 134 20.00 -6.59 3.05
CA VAL A 134 20.64 -6.51 1.74
C VAL A 134 19.67 -7.02 0.68
N ASP A 135 19.61 -6.35 -0.46
CA ASP A 135 18.76 -6.78 -1.58
C ASP A 135 19.40 -6.43 -2.93
N SER A 136 18.89 -7.02 -4.01
CA SER A 136 19.31 -6.66 -5.37
C SER A 136 18.85 -5.25 -5.71
N ALA A 137 19.73 -4.45 -6.34
CA ALA A 137 19.38 -3.10 -6.82
C ALA A 137 18.13 -3.08 -7.73
N ASP A 138 17.84 -4.19 -8.41
CA ASP A 138 16.65 -4.37 -9.26
C ASP A 138 15.33 -4.18 -8.48
N PHE A 139 15.34 -4.51 -7.18
CA PHE A 139 14.18 -4.43 -6.28
C PHE A 139 14.27 -3.29 -5.29
N VAL A 140 15.24 -2.38 -5.44
CA VAL A 140 15.41 -1.21 -4.58
C VAL A 140 15.16 0.05 -5.40
N VAL A 141 14.40 0.99 -4.84
CA VAL A 141 14.02 2.24 -5.49
C VAL A 141 14.63 3.40 -4.69
N PRO A 142 15.53 4.19 -5.29
CA PRO A 142 16.12 5.35 -4.64
C PRO A 142 15.10 6.49 -4.53
N LEU A 143 15.20 7.27 -3.45
CA LEU A 143 14.34 8.42 -3.18
C LEU A 143 15.18 9.71 -3.08
N PRO A 144 14.64 10.84 -3.55
CA PRO A 144 15.24 12.14 -3.29
C PRO A 144 15.16 12.50 -1.79
N GLY A 145 16.11 13.30 -1.32
CA GLY A 145 16.27 13.63 0.10
C GLY A 145 15.07 14.34 0.73
N ASN A 146 14.24 15.05 -0.05
CA ASN A 146 13.03 15.70 0.45
C ASN A 146 11.95 14.70 0.92
N LEU A 147 12.05 13.42 0.54
CA LEU A 147 11.13 12.38 1.01
C LEU A 147 11.58 11.69 2.30
N ARG A 148 12.68 12.13 2.94
CA ARG A 148 13.20 11.51 4.18
C ARG A 148 12.15 11.28 5.25
N GLY A 149 11.30 12.27 5.50
CA GLY A 149 10.30 12.21 6.56
C GLY A 149 9.06 11.38 6.21
N VAL A 150 8.89 10.96 4.95
CA VAL A 150 7.64 10.38 4.46
C VAL A 150 7.83 9.12 3.59
N GLY A 151 9.07 8.74 3.29
CA GLY A 151 9.41 7.69 2.33
C GLY A 151 8.85 6.32 2.67
N VAL A 152 8.55 6.04 3.95
CA VAL A 152 7.89 4.79 4.38
C VAL A 152 6.51 4.61 3.76
N LEU A 153 5.85 5.71 3.34
CA LEU A 153 4.56 5.69 2.64
C LEU A 153 4.67 5.23 1.18
N LEU A 154 5.88 5.01 0.64
CA LEU A 154 6.05 4.72 -0.77
C LEU A 154 5.53 3.33 -1.15
N GLU A 155 5.69 2.32 -0.29
CA GLU A 155 5.14 0.99 -0.52
C GLU A 155 3.60 1.05 -0.65
N PRO A 156 2.84 1.60 0.31
CA PRO A 156 1.39 1.65 0.17
C PRO A 156 0.94 2.62 -0.95
N MET A 157 1.72 3.67 -1.24
CA MET A 157 1.48 4.53 -2.41
C MET A 157 1.62 3.74 -3.72
N SER A 158 2.58 2.83 -3.83
CA SER A 158 2.78 2.02 -5.04
C SER A 158 1.58 1.12 -5.35
N VAL A 159 0.89 0.61 -4.33
CA VAL A 159 -0.35 -0.18 -4.48
C VAL A 159 -1.48 0.70 -5.02
N CYS A 160 -1.61 1.93 -4.51
CA CYS A 160 -2.56 2.92 -5.01
C CYS A 160 -2.27 3.26 -6.49
N GLU A 161 -1.01 3.51 -6.81
CA GLU A 161 -0.54 3.81 -8.16
C GLU A 161 -0.83 2.68 -9.15
N LYS A 162 -0.65 1.42 -8.77
CA LYS A 162 -1.03 0.27 -9.61
C LYS A 162 -2.52 0.26 -9.92
N GLY A 163 -3.37 0.39 -8.90
CA GLY A 163 -4.82 0.39 -9.11
C GLY A 163 -5.27 1.49 -10.07
N ILE A 164 -4.74 2.70 -9.88
CA ILE A 164 -5.04 3.86 -10.73
C ILE A 164 -4.48 3.65 -12.14
N GLU A 165 -3.23 3.19 -12.28
CA GLU A 165 -2.62 2.92 -13.60
C GLU A 165 -3.44 1.89 -14.39
N GLN A 166 -3.82 0.78 -13.75
CA GLN A 166 -4.61 -0.27 -14.39
C GLN A 166 -5.97 0.25 -14.85
N ALA A 167 -6.63 1.07 -14.03
CA ALA A 167 -7.87 1.74 -14.40
C ALA A 167 -7.71 2.57 -15.69
N TYR A 168 -6.67 3.41 -15.77
CA TYR A 168 -6.39 4.20 -16.99
C TYR A 168 -6.02 3.32 -18.19
N THR A 169 -5.24 2.26 -17.98
CA THR A 169 -4.83 1.35 -19.05
C THR A 169 -6.01 0.57 -19.64
N ILE A 170 -6.91 0.03 -18.81
CA ILE A 170 -8.12 -0.64 -19.28
C ILE A 170 -9.01 0.33 -20.07
N GLN A 171 -9.12 1.57 -19.59
CA GLN A 171 -10.00 2.57 -20.17
C GLN A 171 -9.49 3.16 -21.49
N ARG A 172 -8.26 2.81 -21.93
CA ARG A 172 -7.78 3.10 -23.30
C ARG A 172 -8.73 2.55 -24.37
N ARG A 173 -9.52 1.51 -24.06
CA ARG A 173 -10.57 0.98 -24.95
C ARG A 173 -11.60 2.02 -25.39
N LEU A 174 -11.78 3.10 -24.63
CA LEU A 174 -12.73 4.18 -24.93
C LEU A 174 -12.14 5.31 -25.77
N GLN A 175 -10.81 5.32 -25.96
CA GLN A 175 -10.02 6.29 -26.75
C GLN A 175 -10.04 7.76 -26.26
N VAL A 176 -11.14 8.22 -25.65
CA VAL A 176 -11.36 9.62 -25.22
C VAL A 176 -11.73 9.74 -23.75
N TRP A 177 -11.50 8.70 -22.95
CA TRP A 177 -11.83 8.71 -21.52
C TRP A 177 -11.03 9.76 -20.75
N ARG A 178 -11.75 10.69 -20.12
CA ARG A 178 -11.20 11.82 -19.34
C ARG A 178 -11.95 11.93 -18.01
N PRO A 179 -11.63 11.09 -17.01
CA PRO A 179 -12.37 11.07 -15.76
C PRO A 179 -12.31 12.44 -15.09
N GLN A 180 -13.43 12.90 -14.57
CA GLN A 180 -13.56 14.16 -13.84
C GLN A 180 -13.83 13.91 -12.36
N ARG A 181 -14.60 12.87 -12.03
CA ARG A 181 -15.08 12.62 -10.67
C ARG A 181 -14.65 11.25 -10.18
N ALA A 182 -14.06 11.21 -8.99
CA ALA A 182 -13.72 9.97 -8.32
C ALA A 182 -14.34 9.87 -6.93
N ALA A 183 -14.69 8.64 -6.53
CA ALA A 183 -14.97 8.31 -5.14
C ALA A 183 -13.87 7.42 -4.57
N VAL A 184 -13.48 7.67 -3.31
CA VAL A 184 -12.60 6.79 -2.56
C VAL A 184 -13.33 6.29 -1.33
N LEU A 185 -13.49 4.98 -1.23
CA LEU A 185 -14.23 4.34 -0.15
C LEU A 185 -13.21 3.88 0.88
N GLY A 186 -13.23 4.51 2.05
CA GLY A 186 -12.25 4.30 3.11
C GLY A 186 -11.32 5.50 3.31
N ALA A 187 -11.02 5.78 4.57
CA ALA A 187 -10.12 6.87 4.99
C ALA A 187 -8.93 6.33 5.83
N GLY A 188 -8.47 5.12 5.51
CA GLY A 188 -7.18 4.59 5.96
C GLY A 188 -6.05 4.98 5.00
N PRO A 189 -4.82 4.46 5.18
CA PRO A 189 -3.65 4.79 4.35
C PRO A 189 -3.91 4.71 2.85
N ILE A 190 -4.36 3.55 2.35
CA ILE A 190 -4.64 3.33 0.93
C ILE A 190 -5.68 4.32 0.40
N GLY A 191 -6.76 4.56 1.15
CA GLY A 191 -7.79 5.53 0.74
C GLY A 191 -7.27 6.97 0.69
N MET A 192 -6.49 7.39 1.69
CA MET A 192 -5.95 8.75 1.73
C MET A 192 -4.87 8.99 0.66
N LEU A 193 -3.96 8.03 0.46
CA LEU A 193 -2.94 8.10 -0.59
C LEU A 193 -3.58 8.06 -1.99
N SER A 194 -4.62 7.25 -2.18
CA SER A 194 -5.40 7.23 -3.43
C SER A 194 -6.12 8.56 -3.67
N ALA A 195 -6.72 9.14 -2.64
CA ALA A 195 -7.37 10.45 -2.75
C ALA A 195 -6.37 11.54 -3.16
N LEU A 196 -5.18 11.56 -2.54
CA LEU A 196 -4.09 12.44 -2.94
C LEU A 196 -3.68 12.23 -4.40
N ALA A 197 -3.40 10.99 -4.80
CA ALA A 197 -3.00 10.65 -6.16
C ALA A 197 -4.05 11.09 -7.21
N LEU A 198 -5.34 10.91 -6.92
CA LEU A 198 -6.44 11.34 -7.79
C LEU A 198 -6.58 12.87 -7.82
N ARG A 199 -6.37 13.57 -6.70
CA ARG A 199 -6.33 15.05 -6.65
C ARG A 199 -5.19 15.62 -7.46
N LEU A 200 -3.99 15.04 -7.38
CA LEU A 200 -2.83 15.45 -8.19
C LEU A 200 -3.06 15.27 -9.70
N ARG A 201 -3.95 14.35 -10.09
CA ARG A 201 -4.42 14.17 -11.47
C ARG A 201 -5.55 15.13 -11.87
N GLY A 202 -5.99 16.00 -10.95
CA GLY A 202 -6.99 17.03 -11.20
C GLY A 202 -8.44 16.58 -11.02
N LEU A 203 -8.70 15.38 -10.49
CA LEU A 203 -10.07 14.89 -10.33
C LEU A 203 -10.75 15.53 -9.12
N GLU A 204 -12.06 15.73 -9.22
CA GLU A 204 -12.92 16.02 -8.07
C GLU A 204 -13.10 14.73 -7.26
N VAL A 205 -12.60 14.71 -6.02
CA VAL A 205 -12.58 13.49 -5.20
C VAL A 205 -13.58 13.60 -4.05
N THR A 206 -14.39 12.56 -3.87
CA THR A 206 -15.23 12.36 -2.69
C THR A 206 -14.74 11.14 -1.91
N CYS A 207 -14.25 11.34 -0.68
CA CYS A 207 -13.95 10.26 0.25
C CYS A 207 -15.20 9.91 1.08
N TYR A 208 -15.56 8.63 1.09
CA TYR A 208 -16.67 8.09 1.86
C TYR A 208 -16.14 7.14 2.94
N SER A 209 -16.46 7.39 4.20
CA SER A 209 -15.93 6.62 5.33
C SER A 209 -16.89 6.60 6.53
N LYS A 210 -16.63 5.76 7.53
CA LYS A 210 -17.56 5.51 8.65
C LYS A 210 -17.64 6.67 9.65
N ARG A 211 -16.52 7.37 9.89
CA ARG A 211 -16.44 8.38 10.96
C ARG A 211 -17.23 9.64 10.57
N ARG A 212 -17.92 10.27 11.51
CA ARG A 212 -18.58 11.57 11.26
C ARG A 212 -17.56 12.70 11.25
N ALA A 213 -17.82 13.74 10.46
CA ALA A 213 -17.06 14.99 10.54
C ALA A 213 -17.58 15.87 11.71
N PRO A 214 -16.75 16.75 12.29
CA PRO A 214 -15.31 16.90 12.04
C PRO A 214 -14.50 15.77 12.69
N SER A 215 -13.43 15.34 12.02
CA SER A 215 -12.43 14.40 12.53
C SER A 215 -11.05 14.76 11.99
N PRO A 216 -9.95 14.28 12.60
CA PRO A 216 -8.60 14.49 12.05
C PRO A 216 -8.48 14.02 10.59
N LYS A 217 -9.11 12.87 10.27
CA LYS A 217 -9.13 12.30 8.93
C LYS A 217 -9.90 13.15 7.92
N SER A 218 -11.07 13.67 8.31
CA SER A 218 -11.86 14.54 7.43
C SER A 218 -11.21 15.91 7.22
N ALA A 219 -10.54 16.45 8.25
CA ALA A 219 -9.78 17.69 8.15
C ALA A 219 -8.60 17.55 7.19
N LEU A 220 -7.80 16.47 7.32
CA LEU A 220 -6.71 16.16 6.40
C LEU A 220 -7.16 16.06 4.95
N LEU A 221 -8.28 15.37 4.69
CA LEU A 221 -8.84 15.27 3.34
C LEU A 221 -9.33 16.64 2.83
N GLY A 222 -9.93 17.45 3.71
CA GLY A 222 -10.32 18.83 3.39
C GLY A 222 -9.15 19.72 2.98
N ASP A 223 -7.97 19.54 3.58
CA ASP A 223 -6.75 20.31 3.28
C ASP A 223 -6.23 20.11 1.84
N ILE A 224 -6.68 19.04 1.15
CA ILE A 224 -6.36 18.74 -0.26
C ILE A 224 -7.59 18.81 -1.18
N ASP A 225 -8.63 19.52 -0.75
CA ASP A 225 -9.92 19.69 -1.43
C ASP A 225 -10.67 18.37 -1.71
N VAL A 226 -10.49 17.36 -0.87
CA VAL A 226 -11.28 16.13 -0.95
C VAL A 226 -12.57 16.31 -0.15
N ARG A 227 -13.71 16.14 -0.81
CA ARG A 227 -15.01 16.14 -0.14
C ARG A 227 -15.11 14.91 0.77
N TYR A 228 -15.37 15.10 2.05
CA TYR A 228 -15.59 14.00 2.99
C TYR A 228 -17.08 13.79 3.27
N VAL A 229 -17.55 12.55 3.20
CA VAL A 229 -18.92 12.18 3.60
C VAL A 229 -18.89 10.96 4.51
N SER A 230 -19.64 11.03 5.62
CA SER A 230 -19.78 9.92 6.55
C SER A 230 -20.91 8.97 6.15
N SER A 231 -20.67 7.67 6.26
CA SER A 231 -21.72 6.64 6.11
C SER A 231 -22.78 6.71 7.21
N GLY A 232 -22.51 7.43 8.31
CA GLY A 232 -23.52 7.72 9.34
C GLY A 232 -24.47 8.86 8.95
N GLU A 233 -24.17 9.61 7.90
CA GLU A 233 -24.94 10.78 7.47
C GLU A 233 -25.75 10.53 6.20
N ARG A 234 -25.14 9.83 5.24
CA ARG A 234 -25.74 9.52 3.94
C ARG A 234 -25.30 8.13 3.51
N SER A 235 -26.19 7.41 2.83
CA SER A 235 -25.83 6.20 2.10
C SER A 235 -24.92 6.52 0.92
N PHE A 236 -24.17 5.53 0.43
CA PHE A 236 -23.31 5.75 -0.73
C PHE A 236 -24.12 6.08 -2.00
N ALA A 237 -25.32 5.53 -2.14
CA ALA A 237 -26.23 5.85 -3.24
C ALA A 237 -26.67 7.32 -3.26
N GLU A 238 -26.96 7.90 -2.09
CA GLU A 238 -27.27 9.34 -1.96
C GLU A 238 -26.05 10.21 -2.30
N VAL A 239 -24.85 9.77 -1.89
CA VAL A 239 -23.58 10.44 -2.24
C VAL A 239 -23.36 10.41 -3.76
N ALA A 240 -23.55 9.25 -4.40
CA ALA A 240 -23.40 9.11 -5.85
C ALA A 240 -24.44 9.94 -6.62
N THR A 241 -25.65 10.09 -6.08
CA THR A 241 -26.68 10.97 -6.66
C THR A 241 -26.27 12.45 -6.56
N ALA A 242 -25.72 12.87 -5.41
CA ALA A 242 -25.38 14.27 -5.17
C ALA A 242 -24.06 14.71 -5.81
N HIS A 243 -23.09 13.81 -5.92
CA HIS A 243 -21.69 14.13 -6.26
C HIS A 243 -21.13 13.29 -7.42
N GLY A 244 -21.86 12.27 -7.85
CA GLY A 244 -21.54 11.50 -9.05
C GLY A 244 -22.14 12.09 -10.32
N PRO A 245 -22.32 11.28 -11.39
CA PRO A 245 -21.79 9.92 -11.50
C PRO A 245 -20.27 9.92 -11.36
N PHE A 246 -19.71 8.87 -10.75
CA PHE A 246 -18.26 8.73 -10.61
C PHE A 246 -17.68 7.99 -11.80
N ASP A 247 -16.63 8.54 -12.40
CA ASP A 247 -15.87 7.89 -13.48
C ASP A 247 -14.91 6.84 -12.94
N LEU A 248 -14.43 7.03 -11.71
CA LEU A 248 -13.53 6.12 -11.01
C LEU A 248 -13.98 5.96 -9.57
N ILE A 249 -14.07 4.72 -9.09
CA ILE A 249 -14.26 4.44 -7.67
C ILE A 249 -13.11 3.56 -7.20
N LEU A 250 -12.47 3.92 -6.10
CA LEU A 250 -11.47 3.08 -5.43
C LEU A 250 -12.01 2.59 -4.10
N GLU A 251 -12.14 1.28 -3.96
CA GLU A 251 -12.63 0.61 -2.77
C GLU A 251 -11.45 0.12 -1.93
N ALA A 252 -11.32 0.66 -0.71
CA ALA A 252 -10.24 0.38 0.24
C ALA A 252 -10.77 0.29 1.68
N THR A 253 -11.96 -0.29 1.87
CA THR A 253 -12.63 -0.40 3.19
C THR A 253 -12.48 -1.77 3.86
N GLY A 254 -12.20 -2.82 3.10
CA GLY A 254 -12.26 -4.20 3.59
C GLY A 254 -13.69 -4.65 3.93
N PHE A 255 -14.71 -3.95 3.42
CA PHE A 255 -16.11 -4.23 3.68
C PHE A 255 -16.83 -4.56 2.38
N SER A 256 -16.83 -5.85 2.03
CA SER A 256 -17.33 -6.36 0.75
C SER A 256 -18.73 -5.90 0.30
N PRO A 257 -19.74 -5.67 1.17
CA PRO A 257 -21.05 -5.17 0.70
C PRO A 257 -20.95 -3.79 0.02
N LEU A 258 -20.05 -2.93 0.51
CA LEU A 258 -19.86 -1.60 -0.06
C LEU A 258 -19.21 -1.65 -1.45
N ALA A 259 -18.44 -2.70 -1.77
CA ALA A 259 -17.93 -2.90 -3.13
C ALA A 259 -19.06 -3.12 -4.16
N PHE A 260 -20.14 -3.81 -3.75
CA PHE A 260 -21.30 -4.03 -4.62
C PHE A 260 -22.22 -2.80 -4.70
N GLU A 261 -22.39 -2.05 -3.60
CA GLU A 261 -23.04 -0.73 -3.65
C GLU A 261 -22.28 0.22 -4.59
N ALA A 262 -20.94 0.18 -4.55
CA ALA A 262 -20.09 0.94 -5.45
C ALA A 262 -20.25 0.52 -6.91
N ALA A 263 -20.37 -0.78 -7.17
CA ALA A 263 -20.60 -1.31 -8.50
C ALA A 263 -21.93 -0.80 -9.10
N GLU A 264 -23.00 -0.77 -8.30
CA GLU A 264 -24.29 -0.22 -8.70
C GLU A 264 -24.17 1.29 -8.99
N ALA A 265 -23.55 2.05 -8.10
CA ALA A 265 -23.41 3.51 -8.16
C ALA A 265 -22.40 4.03 -9.20
N LEU A 266 -21.49 3.19 -9.71
CA LEU A 266 -20.48 3.57 -10.70
C LEU A 266 -21.12 4.17 -11.95
N GLY A 267 -20.55 5.24 -12.49
CA GLY A 267 -21.05 5.89 -13.69
C GLY A 267 -20.89 5.03 -14.95
N PRO A 268 -21.64 5.33 -16.03
CA PRO A 268 -21.34 4.78 -17.36
C PRO A 268 -19.88 5.05 -17.74
N ASN A 269 -19.27 4.10 -18.42
CA ASN A 269 -17.86 4.06 -18.77
C ASN A 269 -16.93 4.17 -17.56
N GLY A 270 -17.42 3.95 -16.34
CA GLY A 270 -16.60 4.04 -15.14
C GLY A 270 -15.78 2.79 -14.86
N VAL A 271 -14.81 2.92 -13.96
CA VAL A 271 -14.01 1.82 -13.43
C VAL A 271 -14.04 1.80 -11.90
N LEU A 272 -14.38 0.64 -11.34
CA LEU A 272 -14.27 0.33 -9.91
C LEU A 272 -13.00 -0.48 -9.66
N ILE A 273 -12.09 0.08 -8.87
CA ILE A 273 -10.86 -0.54 -8.40
C ILE A 273 -11.13 -1.16 -7.04
N LEU A 274 -10.91 -2.46 -6.90
CA LEU A 274 -10.98 -3.19 -5.62
C LEU A 274 -9.55 -3.36 -5.09
N ALA A 275 -9.21 -2.62 -4.04
CA ALA A 275 -7.88 -2.63 -3.43
C ALA A 275 -7.86 -3.24 -2.02
N SER A 276 -9.02 -3.56 -1.44
CA SER A 276 -9.09 -4.17 -0.12
C SER A 276 -9.10 -5.69 -0.16
N LEU A 277 -8.48 -6.31 0.85
CA LEU A 277 -8.68 -7.71 1.18
C LEU A 277 -9.75 -7.79 2.28
N THR A 278 -10.73 -8.68 2.10
CA THR A 278 -11.78 -8.93 3.11
C THR A 278 -11.56 -10.31 3.67
N SER A 279 -11.23 -10.41 4.97
CA SER A 279 -11.24 -11.67 5.70
C SER A 279 -12.67 -12.05 6.11
N GLY A 280 -12.95 -13.36 6.12
CA GLY A 280 -14.22 -13.94 6.59
C GLY A 280 -15.24 -14.31 5.50
N GLU A 281 -16.36 -14.88 5.95
CA GLU A 281 -17.39 -15.50 5.08
C GLU A 281 -18.70 -14.69 5.05
N ARG A 282 -18.62 -13.36 5.18
CA ARG A 282 -19.80 -12.50 5.21
C ARG A 282 -20.61 -12.63 3.92
N THR A 283 -21.91 -12.82 4.07
CA THR A 283 -22.89 -12.71 2.99
C THR A 283 -23.65 -11.38 3.06
N ALA A 284 -24.09 -10.88 1.90
CA ALA A 284 -24.92 -9.69 1.80
C ALA A 284 -25.90 -9.82 0.62
N GLU A 285 -27.10 -9.27 0.77
CA GLU A 285 -28.07 -9.16 -0.31
C GLU A 285 -27.68 -8.01 -1.23
N THR A 286 -27.76 -8.21 -2.55
CA THR A 286 -27.39 -7.21 -3.55
C THR A 286 -28.34 -7.22 -4.74
N ARG A 287 -28.49 -6.07 -5.41
CA ARG A 287 -29.36 -5.89 -6.57
C ARG A 287 -28.66 -6.41 -7.84
N THR A 288 -28.49 -7.72 -7.94
CA THR A 288 -27.72 -8.39 -9.01
C THR A 288 -28.17 -7.98 -10.41
N ASP A 289 -29.49 -7.88 -10.63
CA ASP A 289 -30.05 -7.50 -11.94
C ASP A 289 -29.68 -6.07 -12.32
N ALA A 290 -29.72 -5.15 -11.35
CA ALA A 290 -29.36 -3.75 -11.55
C ALA A 290 -27.85 -3.58 -11.81
N ILE A 291 -27.02 -4.31 -11.07
CA ILE A 291 -25.56 -4.33 -11.28
C ILE A 291 -25.25 -4.88 -12.68
N ASN A 292 -25.79 -6.05 -13.03
CA ASN A 292 -25.56 -6.67 -14.33
C ASN A 292 -26.02 -5.76 -15.48
N GLN A 293 -27.25 -5.25 -15.43
CA GLN A 293 -27.78 -4.35 -16.45
C GLN A 293 -26.96 -3.06 -16.54
N GLY A 294 -26.54 -2.50 -15.40
CA GLY A 294 -25.71 -1.30 -15.34
C GLY A 294 -24.31 -1.51 -15.92
N PHE A 295 -23.70 -2.68 -15.72
CA PHE A 295 -22.38 -3.00 -16.29
C PHE A 295 -22.46 -3.18 -17.81
N VAL A 296 -23.46 -3.91 -18.29
CA VAL A 296 -23.65 -4.17 -19.72
C VAL A 296 -23.99 -2.88 -20.48
N LEU A 297 -25.02 -2.14 -20.05
CA LEU A 297 -25.44 -0.92 -20.74
C LEU A 297 -24.47 0.24 -20.52
N GLY A 298 -23.84 0.28 -19.35
CA GLY A 298 -22.90 1.34 -18.99
C GLY A 298 -21.47 1.05 -19.43
N ASN A 299 -21.14 -0.07 -20.06
CA ASN A 299 -19.76 -0.46 -20.37
C ASN A 299 -18.84 -0.33 -19.14
N LYS A 300 -19.29 -0.72 -17.94
CA LYS A 300 -18.52 -0.52 -16.70
C LYS A 300 -17.42 -1.57 -16.55
N VAL A 301 -16.39 -1.25 -15.77
CA VAL A 301 -15.30 -2.17 -15.42
C VAL A 301 -15.21 -2.29 -13.91
N MET A 302 -14.96 -3.51 -13.43
CA MET A 302 -14.52 -3.80 -12.06
C MET A 302 -13.19 -4.55 -12.16
N VAL A 303 -12.17 -4.07 -11.46
CA VAL A 303 -10.81 -4.62 -11.52
C VAL A 303 -10.24 -4.72 -10.11
N GLY A 304 -9.68 -5.87 -9.77
CA GLY A 304 -8.90 -6.05 -8.54
C GLY A 304 -7.46 -5.61 -8.72
N THR A 305 -6.87 -5.02 -7.68
CA THR A 305 -5.45 -4.69 -7.62
C THR A 305 -4.83 -5.25 -6.35
N VAL A 306 -3.59 -5.73 -6.45
CA VAL A 306 -2.78 -6.23 -5.33
C VAL A 306 -1.31 -6.06 -5.70
N ASN A 307 -0.45 -5.78 -4.71
CA ASN A 307 1.00 -5.60 -4.90
C ASN A 307 1.34 -4.45 -5.90
N ALA A 308 2.61 -4.34 -6.32
CA ALA A 308 3.08 -3.31 -7.24
C ALA A 308 4.43 -3.68 -7.89
N SER A 309 4.58 -3.39 -9.19
CA SER A 309 5.88 -3.42 -9.89
C SER A 309 6.70 -2.14 -9.69
N ARG A 310 7.96 -2.16 -10.14
CA ARG A 310 8.92 -1.04 -10.05
C ARG A 310 8.36 0.27 -10.60
N ASP A 311 7.67 0.22 -11.74
CA ASP A 311 7.07 1.41 -12.36
C ASP A 311 6.08 2.13 -11.44
N HIS A 312 5.35 1.40 -10.59
CA HIS A 312 4.41 2.00 -9.65
C HIS A 312 5.12 2.64 -8.45
N PHE A 313 6.25 2.08 -8.01
CA PHE A 313 7.10 2.76 -7.04
C PHE A 313 7.69 4.05 -7.61
N ILE A 314 8.16 4.03 -8.86
CA ILE A 314 8.68 5.24 -9.53
C ILE A 314 7.59 6.31 -9.64
N ARG A 315 6.38 5.94 -10.08
CA ARG A 315 5.22 6.86 -10.09
C ARG A 315 4.87 7.36 -8.69
N GLY A 316 4.95 6.50 -7.68
CA GLY A 316 4.73 6.86 -6.28
C GLY A 316 5.73 7.89 -5.79
N VAL A 317 7.02 7.75 -6.15
CA VAL A 317 8.04 8.78 -5.87
C VAL A 317 7.66 10.10 -6.53
N ASP A 318 7.32 10.09 -7.82
CA ASP A 318 6.93 11.30 -8.54
C ASP A 318 5.75 12.02 -7.90
N ASP A 319 4.71 11.27 -7.52
CA ASP A 319 3.50 11.83 -6.91
C ASP A 319 3.74 12.27 -5.46
N MET A 320 4.59 11.58 -4.69
CA MET A 320 5.00 12.05 -3.37
C MET A 320 5.83 13.33 -3.44
N VAL A 321 6.74 13.46 -4.42
CA VAL A 321 7.49 14.71 -4.67
C VAL A 321 6.54 15.85 -5.04
N LYS A 322 5.58 15.62 -5.93
CA LYS A 322 4.55 16.61 -6.28
C LYS A 322 3.69 16.97 -5.07
N ALA A 323 3.31 16.00 -4.25
CA ALA A 323 2.52 16.22 -3.05
C ALA A 323 3.25 17.14 -2.06
N GLU A 324 4.54 16.92 -1.81
CA GLU A 324 5.33 17.82 -0.95
C GLU A 324 5.45 19.25 -1.51
N ALA A 325 5.35 19.42 -2.84
CA ALA A 325 5.35 20.74 -3.46
C ALA A 325 3.97 21.43 -3.43
N VAL A 326 2.88 20.69 -3.69
CA VAL A 326 1.52 21.23 -3.81
C VAL A 326 0.82 21.32 -2.45
N TYR A 327 1.07 20.36 -1.56
CA TYR A 327 0.49 20.23 -0.23
C TYR A 327 1.59 20.02 0.83
N PRO A 328 2.48 21.01 1.08
CA PRO A 328 3.64 20.83 1.92
C PRO A 328 3.31 20.30 3.32
N GLY A 329 3.98 19.20 3.72
CA GLY A 329 3.79 18.57 5.03
C GLY A 329 2.51 17.75 5.19
N TRP A 330 1.69 17.62 4.15
CA TRP A 330 0.48 16.81 4.22
C TRP A 330 0.78 15.32 4.41
N LEU A 331 1.75 14.78 3.66
CA LEU A 331 2.16 13.37 3.78
C LEU A 331 2.67 13.05 5.19
N ALA A 332 3.45 13.94 5.79
CA ALA A 332 3.98 13.77 7.15
C ALA A 332 2.86 13.64 8.20
N ARG A 333 1.69 14.25 7.97
CA ARG A 333 0.54 14.14 8.87
C ARG A 333 -0.21 12.80 8.74
N LEU A 334 0.09 11.98 7.74
CA LEU A 334 -0.40 10.60 7.67
C LEU A 334 0.35 9.68 8.65
N LEU A 335 1.60 10.02 9.01
CA LEU A 335 2.44 9.30 9.97
C LEU A 335 2.02 9.62 11.41
N THR A 336 0.81 9.21 11.78
CA THR A 336 0.15 9.61 13.03
C THR A 336 0.74 8.97 14.27
N THR A 337 1.28 7.77 14.15
CA THR A 337 1.65 6.96 15.32
C THR A 337 3.06 6.41 15.17
N ARG A 338 3.99 7.06 15.87
CA ARG A 338 5.40 6.67 15.94
C ARG A 338 5.64 5.69 17.09
N VAL A 339 6.27 4.57 16.80
CA VAL A 339 6.72 3.58 17.79
C VAL A 339 8.24 3.47 17.73
N SER A 340 8.92 3.73 18.85
CA SER A 340 10.39 3.78 18.87
C SER A 340 11.02 2.40 19.07
N GLY A 341 11.85 1.97 18.12
CA GLY A 341 12.62 0.73 18.21
C GLY A 341 11.79 -0.54 17.97
N LEU A 342 12.46 -1.60 17.49
CA LEU A 342 11.83 -2.90 17.26
C LEU A 342 11.28 -3.50 18.55
N GLU A 343 11.92 -3.24 19.69
CA GLU A 343 11.55 -3.78 21.01
C GLU A 343 10.16 -3.33 21.48
N SER A 344 9.63 -2.22 20.93
CA SER A 344 8.30 -1.70 21.24
C SER A 344 7.19 -2.36 20.40
N TYR A 345 7.42 -3.57 19.87
CA TYR A 345 6.49 -4.25 18.95
C TYR A 345 5.10 -4.54 19.55
N GLU A 346 4.99 -4.75 20.86
CA GLU A 346 3.69 -4.91 21.53
C GLU A 346 2.84 -3.65 21.38
N ARG A 347 3.45 -2.48 21.56
CA ARG A 347 2.80 -1.20 21.32
C ARG A 347 2.46 -1.01 19.85
N PHE A 348 3.36 -1.39 18.94
CA PHE A 348 3.10 -1.34 17.50
C PHE A 348 1.82 -2.10 17.13
N ILE A 349 1.65 -3.33 17.61
CA ILE A 349 0.46 -4.13 17.33
C ILE A 349 -0.80 -3.58 18.01
N SER A 350 -0.72 -3.15 19.27
CA SER A 350 -1.85 -2.52 19.96
C SER A 350 -2.31 -1.25 19.23
N GLU A 351 -1.40 -0.37 18.83
CA GLU A 351 -1.73 0.84 18.08
C GLU A 351 -2.34 0.50 16.71
N LEU A 352 -1.78 -0.48 16.00
CA LEU A 352 -2.27 -0.88 14.68
C LEU A 352 -3.67 -1.51 14.73
N SER A 353 -3.99 -2.25 15.79
CA SER A 353 -5.28 -2.95 15.93
C SER A 353 -6.37 -2.12 16.62
N GLU A 354 -6.02 -1.30 17.61
CA GLU A 354 -6.99 -0.66 18.51
C GLU A 354 -7.14 0.85 18.27
N ASN A 355 -6.10 1.52 17.74
CA ASN A 355 -6.12 2.97 17.54
C ASN A 355 -6.90 3.36 16.27
N LYS A 356 -8.20 3.61 16.46
CA LYS A 356 -9.12 4.03 15.37
C LYS A 356 -8.76 5.38 14.73
N ASP A 357 -7.95 6.18 15.42
CA ASP A 357 -7.53 7.50 14.99
C ASP A 357 -6.22 7.46 14.20
N ALA A 358 -5.44 6.38 14.35
CA ALA A 358 -4.26 6.14 13.54
C ALA A 358 -4.60 6.09 12.05
N ILE A 359 -3.73 6.68 11.24
CA ILE A 359 -3.68 6.52 9.80
C ILE A 359 -2.55 5.55 9.51
N MET A 360 -1.30 5.97 9.69
CA MET A 360 -0.12 5.12 9.58
C MET A 360 0.54 4.95 10.95
N VAL A 361 0.70 3.69 11.36
CA VAL A 361 1.52 3.29 12.50
C VAL A 361 2.85 2.80 11.95
N PHE A 362 3.96 3.27 12.48
CA PHE A 362 5.28 2.86 12.00
C PHE A 362 6.27 2.72 13.15
N ILE A 363 7.18 1.77 12.99
CA ILE A 363 8.35 1.62 13.85
C ILE A 363 9.43 2.55 13.31
N ASP A 364 9.92 3.44 14.15
CA ASP A 364 11.05 4.31 13.87
C ASP A 364 12.33 3.73 14.47
N LEU A 365 13.32 3.56 13.59
CA LEU A 365 14.64 3.03 13.88
C LEU A 365 15.73 4.09 13.69
N ASP A 366 15.36 5.30 13.25
CA ASP A 366 16.28 6.40 13.06
C ASP A 366 16.63 7.04 14.43
N PRO A 367 17.92 7.04 14.83
CA PRO A 367 18.33 7.64 16.08
C PRO A 367 18.27 9.18 16.08
N GLY A 368 18.02 9.82 14.92
CA GLY A 368 17.94 11.28 14.76
C GLY A 368 18.89 11.81 13.70
#